data_AF-A0A5E4ZSD0-F1
#
_entry.id   AF-A0A5E4ZSD0-F1
#
_cell.length_a   1.000
_cell.length_b   1.000
_cell.length_c   1.000
_cell.angle_alpha   90.00
_cell.angle_beta   90.00
_cell.angle_gamma   90.00
#
_symmetry.space_group_name_H-M   'P 1'
#
loop_
_entity.id
_entity.type
_entity.pdbx_description
1 polymer ?
#
loop_
_entity_poly.entity_id
_entity_poly.type
_entity_poly.pdbx_seq_one_letter_code
_entity_poly.pdbx_strand_id
1 'polypeptide(L)' 'MQVGSIVKSNHIAVPRGAVGIVIRVLGHMAMVKWYAGQPGASRELNTEPFDIVDLIETGDVMPVGGSPILH' A
#
# COMPACT_ATOMS: atom_id res chain seq x y z
N MET A 1 -10.97 5.00 -1.58
CA MET A 1 -9.53 4.89 -1.81
C MET A 1 -9.03 5.76 -2.95
N GLN A 2 -7.90 6.42 -2.72
CA GLN A 2 -7.18 7.23 -3.70
C GLN A 2 -5.83 6.58 -4.03
N VAL A 3 -5.26 6.91 -5.20
CA VAL A 3 -3.90 6.50 -5.55
C VAL A 3 -2.90 7.24 -4.67
N GLY A 4 -1.87 6.55 -4.20
CA GLY A 4 -0.88 7.04 -3.25
C GLY A 4 -1.32 6.91 -1.79
N SER A 5 -2.57 6.53 -1.51
CA SER A 5 -3.02 6.26 -0.14
C SER A 5 -2.25 5.09 0.48
N ILE A 6 -1.79 5.31 1.72
CA ILE A 6 -1.19 4.27 2.55
C ILE A 6 -2.29 3.50 3.25
N VAL A 7 -2.19 2.17 3.20
CA VAL A 7 -3.22 1.26 3.68
C VAL A 7 -2.63 0.13 4.52
N LYS A 8 -3.45 -0.40 5.42
CA LYS A 8 -3.27 -1.71 6.02
C LYS A 8 -4.31 -2.68 5.46
N SER A 9 -4.17 -3.96 5.70
CA SER A 9 -5.18 -4.95 5.31
C SER A 9 -5.69 -5.73 6.51
N ASN A 10 -6.98 -6.06 6.48
CA ASN A 10 -7.58 -7.08 7.36
C ASN A 10 -7.45 -8.50 6.78
N HIS A 11 -6.96 -8.62 5.56
CA HIS A 11 -6.86 -9.88 4.84
C HIS A 11 -5.73 -10.75 5.41
N ILE A 12 -6.02 -12.00 5.77
CA ILE A 12 -5.09 -12.88 6.50
C ILE A 12 -3.84 -13.27 5.70
N ALA A 13 -3.91 -13.22 4.37
CA ALA A 13 -2.77 -13.53 3.51
C ALA A 13 -1.71 -12.41 3.49
N VAL A 14 -2.05 -11.20 3.95
CA VAL A 14 -1.09 -10.10 4.07
C VAL A 14 -0.26 -10.29 5.35
N PRO A 15 1.08 -10.33 5.26
CA PRO A 15 1.92 -10.48 6.45
C PRO A 15 1.62 -9.40 7.50
N ARG A 16 1.55 -9.81 8.76
CA ARG A 16 1.26 -8.88 9.86
C ARG A 16 2.33 -7.78 9.91
N GLY A 17 1.86 -6.53 9.96
CA GLY A 17 2.72 -5.36 9.98
C GLY A 17 3.14 -4.84 8.59
N ALA A 18 2.74 -5.51 7.51
CA ALA A 18 2.92 -4.99 6.17
C ALA A 18 2.07 -3.72 5.95
N VAL A 19 2.61 -2.80 5.18
CA VAL A 19 1.94 -1.54 4.80
C VAL A 19 1.86 -1.48 3.28
N GLY A 20 0.70 -1.12 2.76
CA GLY A 20 0.40 -1.06 1.35
C GLY A 20 0.34 0.38 0.84
N ILE A 21 0.68 0.57 -0.44
CA ILE A 21 0.37 1.80 -1.17
C ILE A 21 -0.57 1.43 -2.32
N VAL A 22 -1.72 2.11 -2.39
CA VAL A 22 -2.61 2.01 -3.54
C VAL A 22 -1.94 2.64 -4.75
N ILE A 23 -1.60 1.85 -5.77
CA ILE A 23 -0.95 2.34 -6.99
C ILE A 23 -1.94 2.57 -8.14
N ARG A 24 -3.10 1.92 -8.08
CA ARG A 24 -4.20 2.07 -9.05
C ARG A 24 -5.52 1.64 -8.42
N VAL A 25 -6.62 2.28 -8.81
CA VAL A 25 -7.97 1.87 -8.45
C VAL A 25 -8.72 1.44 -9.71
N LEU A 26 -9.38 0.28 -9.65
CA LEU A 26 -10.13 -0.36 -10.72
C LEU A 26 -11.51 -0.80 -10.18
N GLY A 27 -12.45 0.13 -10.11
CA GLY A 27 -13.77 -0.14 -9.54
C GLY A 27 -13.68 -0.47 -8.04
N HIS A 28 -14.05 -1.70 -7.66
CA HIS A 28 -13.98 -2.19 -6.27
C HIS A 28 -12.60 -2.75 -5.89
N MET A 29 -11.68 -2.89 -6.85
CA MET A 29 -10.32 -3.37 -6.57
C MET A 29 -9.32 -2.22 -6.55
N ALA A 30 -8.30 -2.37 -5.72
CA ALA A 30 -7.11 -1.54 -5.71
C ALA A 30 -5.90 -2.42 -6.01
N MET A 31 -5.05 -2.02 -6.95
CA MET A 31 -3.71 -2.59 -7.03
C MET A 31 -2.90 -1.99 -5.89
N VAL A 32 -2.37 -2.85 -5.02
CA VAL A 32 -1.61 -2.44 -3.84
C VAL A 32 -0.21 -3.00 -3.91
N LYS A 33 0.77 -2.14 -3.68
CA LYS A 33 2.15 -2.53 -3.49
C LYS A 33 2.44 -2.63 -2.00
N TRP A 34 2.86 -3.80 -1.53
CA TRP A 34 3.09 -4.10 -0.12
C TRP A 34 4.56 -4.00 0.26
N TYR A 35 4.80 -3.56 1.49
CA TYR A 35 6.12 -3.42 2.09
C TYR A 35 6.15 -4.11 3.45
N ALA A 36 7.31 -4.60 3.88
CA ALA A 36 7.51 -5.30 5.16
C ALA A 36 7.37 -4.40 6.41
N GLY A 37 6.91 -3.16 6.22
CA GLY A 37 6.86 -2.10 7.21
C GLY A 37 6.65 -0.79 6.48
N GLN A 38 7.36 0.28 6.87
CA GLN A 38 7.19 1.59 6.27
C GLN A 38 7.62 1.61 4.78
N PRO A 39 6.76 2.08 3.85
CA PRO A 39 7.15 2.27 2.45
C PRO A 39 8.32 3.25 2.31
N GLY A 40 9.26 2.97 1.40
CA GLY A 40 10.46 3.78 1.18
C GLY A 40 11.63 3.50 2.11
N ALA A 41 11.39 2.90 3.29
CA ALA A 41 12.43 2.47 4.23
C ALA A 41 12.57 0.95 4.32
N SER A 42 11.54 0.20 3.91
CA SER A 42 11.50 -1.26 4.00
C SER A 42 11.39 -1.93 2.63
N ARG A 43 11.69 -3.24 2.61
CA ARG A 43 11.65 -4.06 1.41
C ARG A 43 10.22 -4.19 0.87
N GLU A 44 10.07 -4.06 -0.44
CA GLU A 44 8.85 -4.42 -1.17
C GLU A 44 8.63 -5.94 -1.12
N LEU A 45 7.40 -6.34 -0.78
CA LEU A 45 6.99 -7.73 -0.64
C LEU A 45 6.36 -8.26 -1.92
N ASN A 46 5.27 -7.62 -2.37
CA ASN A 46 4.63 -7.93 -3.65
C ASN A 46 3.85 -6.71 -4.17
N THR A 47 3.33 -6.86 -5.39
CA THR A 47 2.24 -6.02 -5.90
C THR A 47 1.12 -6.90 -6.41
N GLU A 48 -0.09 -6.73 -5.88
CA GLU A 48 -1.24 -7.56 -6.25
C GLU A 48 -2.57 -6.79 -6.07
N PRO A 49 -3.67 -7.25 -6.70
CA PRO A 49 -4.99 -6.65 -6.50
C PRO A 49 -5.59 -7.04 -5.14
N PHE A 50 -6.25 -6.09 -4.49
CA PHE A 50 -7.04 -6.27 -3.28
C PHE A 50 -8.43 -5.68 -3.45
N ASP A 51 -9.42 -6.29 -2.82
CA ASP A 51 -10.73 -5.65 -2.66
C ASP A 51 -10.58 -4.45 -1.72
N ILE A 52 -11.15 -3.31 -2.10
CA ILE A 52 -11.08 -2.06 -1.33
C ILE A 52 -11.69 -2.27 0.08
N VAL A 53 -12.67 -3.15 0.24
CA VAL A 53 -13.31 -3.42 1.54
C VAL A 53 -12.36 -4.13 2.53
N ASP A 54 -11.35 -4.83 2.02
CA ASP A 54 -10.34 -5.52 2.83
C ASP A 54 -9.21 -4.58 3.28
N LEU A 55 -9.20 -3.34 2.77
CA LEU A 55 -8.15 -2.37 3.00
C LEU A 55 -8.63 -1.29 3.97
N ILE A 56 -7.76 -0.97 4.94
CA ILE A 56 -7.98 0.08 5.93
C ILE A 56 -7.10 1.28 5.55
N GLU A 57 -7.71 2.42 5.21
CA GLU A 57 -6.98 3.67 5.03
C GLU A 57 -6.34 4.12 6.35
N THR A 58 -5.05 4.44 6.34
CA THR A 58 -4.39 4.99 7.54
C THR A 58 -4.58 6.49 7.70
N GLY A 59 -5.07 7.15 6.65
CA GLY A 59 -5.10 8.62 6.52
C GLY A 59 -3.80 9.22 5.99
N ASP A 60 -2.73 8.43 5.90
CA ASP A 60 -1.47 8.85 5.30
C ASP A 60 -1.53 8.71 3.78
N VAL A 61 -0.89 9.65 3.09
CA VAL A 61 -0.65 9.58 1.66
C VAL A 61 0.85 9.59 1.43
N MET A 62 1.30 8.83 0.44
CA MET A 62 2.66 8.99 -0.06
C MET A 62 2.83 10.44 -0.51
N PRO A 63 3.85 11.16 0.00
CA PRO A 63 4.14 12.50 -0.49
C PRO A 63 4.45 12.41 -1.99
N VAL A 64 3.57 13.02 -2.80
CA VAL A 64 3.75 13.08 -4.25
C VAL A 64 5.02 13.88 -4.51
N GLY A 65 6.09 13.20 -4.91
CA GLY A 65 7.42 13.81 -5.14
C GLY A 65 8.58 13.16 -4.39
N GLY A 66 8.32 12.19 -3.50
CA GLY A 66 9.37 11.38 -2.89
C GLY A 66 9.93 10.33 -3.86
N SER A 67 10.80 10.74 -4.78
CA SER A 67 11.77 9.80 -5.35
C SER A 67 12.45 9.05 -4.20
N PRO A 68 12.66 7.72 -4.28
CA PRO A 68 13.53 7.07 -3.32
C PRO A 68 14.92 7.67 -3.56
N ILE A 69 15.31 8.63 -2.72
CA ILE A 69 16.67 9.12 -2.73
C ILE A 69 17.49 7.95 -2.21
N LEU A 70 18.09 7.21 -3.14
CA LEU A 70 19.25 6.38 -2.89
C LEU A 70 20.32 7.32 -2.33
N HIS A 71 20.57 7.20 -1.03
CA HIS A 71 21.68 7.85 -0.35
C HIS A 71 22.64 6.80 0.18
#